data_AF-A0A952VQ93-F1
#
_entry.id   AF-A0A952VQ93-F1
#
_cell.length_a   1.000
_cell.length_b   1.000
_cell.length_c   1.000
_cell.angle_alpha   90.00
_cell.angle_beta   90.00
_cell.angle_gamma   90.00
#
_symmetry.space_group_name_H-M   'P 1'
#
loop_
_entity.id
_entity.type
_entity.pdbx_description
1 polymer ?
#
loop_
_entity_poly.entity_id
_entity_poly.type
_entity_poly.pdbx_seq_one_letter_code
_entity_poly.pdbx_strand_id
1 'polypeptide(L)' 'YYNLKDYGRAIQTFDYLVAEYPGNEKMPAALYKLGLATAEAGDLARSRKNLKRVLEEFPTSDESKLAKHKLAELR' A
#
# COMPACT_ATOMS: atom_id res chain seq x y z
N TYR A 1 -2.27 -8.89 -23.84
CA TYR A 1 -3.10 -8.08 -22.92
C TYR A 1 -3.33 -8.83 -21.62
N TYR A 2 -2.25 -9.14 -20.90
CA TYR A 2 -2.20 -10.21 -19.90
C TYR A 2 -2.05 -9.61 -18.50
N ASN A 3 -3.05 -9.80 -17.63
CA ASN A 3 -3.00 -9.63 -16.17
C ASN A 3 -2.57 -8.27 -15.57
N LEU A 4 -2.50 -7.18 -16.34
CA LEU A 4 -2.58 -5.81 -15.79
C LEU A 4 -4.04 -5.50 -15.39
N LYS A 5 -4.65 -6.33 -14.53
CA LYS A 5 -6.02 -6.12 -14.01
C LYS A 5 -6.01 -4.87 -13.14
N ASP A 6 -6.12 -3.70 -13.77
CA ASP A 6 -6.28 -2.38 -13.16
C ASP A 6 -5.21 -1.92 -12.14
N TYR A 7 -4.21 -2.75 -11.81
CA TYR A 7 -3.22 -2.44 -10.78
C TYR A 7 -2.43 -1.18 -11.10
N GLY A 8 -2.08 -0.95 -12.37
CA GLY A 8 -1.41 0.28 -12.79
C GLY A 8 -2.22 1.55 -12.52
N ARG A 9 -3.54 1.50 -12.72
CA ARG A 9 -4.44 2.63 -12.40
C ARG A 9 -4.63 2.77 -10.89
N ALA A 10 -4.80 1.66 -10.16
CA ALA A 10 -4.88 1.67 -8.70
C ALA A 10 -3.61 2.27 -8.07
N ILE A 11 -2.43 1.87 -8.55
CA ILE A 11 -1.14 2.38 -8.14
C ILE A 11 -1.07 3.89 -8.39
N GLN A 12 -1.40 4.37 -9.59
CA GLN A 12 -1.43 5.81 -9.90
C GLN A 12 -2.37 6.59 -8.96
N THR A 13 -3.59 6.09 -8.75
CA THR A 13 -4.57 6.75 -7.88
C THR A 13 -4.08 6.84 -6.44
N PHE A 14 -3.49 5.77 -5.89
CA PHE A 14 -3.00 5.79 -4.52
C PHE A 14 -1.69 6.56 -4.38
N ASP A 15 -0.79 6.52 -5.38
CA ASP A 15 0.41 7.36 -5.41
C ASP A 15 0.02 8.85 -5.38
N TYR A 16 -0.99 9.25 -6.15
CA TYR A 16 -1.55 10.60 -6.11
C TYR A 16 -2.15 10.94 -4.74
N LEU A 17 -2.96 10.04 -4.16
CA LEU A 17 -3.59 10.27 -2.86
C LEU A 17 -2.56 10.44 -1.74
N VAL A 18 -1.48 9.65 -1.79
CA VAL A 18 -0.38 9.73 -0.82
C VAL A 18 0.43 11.02 -1.00
N ALA A 19 0.58 11.50 -2.23
CA ALA A 19 1.31 12.75 -2.53
C ALA A 19 0.51 14.01 -2.17
N GLU A 20 -0.79 14.04 -2.48
CA GLU A 20 -1.61 15.24 -2.34
C GLU A 20 -2.22 15.42 -0.94
N TYR A 21 -2.37 14.33 -0.17
CA TYR A 21 -3.06 14.39 1.12
C TYR A 21 -2.21 13.88 2.30
N PRO A 22 -0.95 14.33 2.48
CA PRO A 22 -0.11 13.89 3.59
C PRO A 22 -0.78 14.21 4.93
N GLY A 23 -1.03 13.18 5.75
CA GLY A 23 -1.58 13.35 7.11
C GLY A 23 -3.10 13.31 7.26
N ASN A 24 -3.87 12.94 6.22
CA ASN A 24 -5.31 12.70 6.36
C ASN A 24 -5.58 11.34 7.06
N GLU A 25 -6.70 11.22 7.78
CA GLU A 25 -7.21 9.95 8.37
C GLU A 25 -7.27 8.77 7.38
N LYS A 26 -7.37 9.05 6.07
CA LYS A 26 -7.40 8.03 5.00
C LYS A 26 -6.01 7.59 4.52
N MET A 27 -4.94 8.22 4.98
CA MET A 27 -3.56 7.90 4.59
C MET A 27 -3.16 6.44 4.88
N PRO A 28 -3.43 5.84 6.07
CA PRO A 28 -3.08 4.44 6.31
C PRO A 28 -3.78 3.49 5.33
N ALA A 29 -5.05 3.75 4.99
CA ALA A 29 -5.78 3.00 3.98
C ALA A 29 -5.20 3.14 2.57
N ALA A 30 -4.79 4.36 2.19
CA ALA A 30 -4.16 4.62 0.90
C ALA A 30 -2.83 3.87 0.74
N LEU A 31 -1.94 3.98 1.73
CA LEU A 31 -0.64 3.31 1.74
C LEU A 31 -0.77 1.78 1.77
N TYR A 32 -1.72 1.26 2.56
CA TYR A 32 -1.98 -0.18 2.58
C TYR A 32 -2.45 -0.69 1.23
N LYS A 33 -3.45 -0.03 0.61
CA LYS A 33 -3.97 -0.40 -0.71
C LYS A 33 -2.92 -0.26 -1.82
N LEU A 34 -2.05 0.75 -1.75
CA LEU A 34 -0.90 0.87 -2.65
C LEU A 34 0.08 -0.31 -2.47
N GLY A 35 0.33 -0.71 -1.23
CA GLY A 35 1.11 -1.90 -0.90
C GLY A 35 0.51 -3.18 -1.49
N LEU A 36 -0.81 -3.35 -1.40
CA LEU A 36 -1.51 -4.47 -2.02
C LEU A 36 -1.43 -4.43 -3.55
N ALA A 37 -1.77 -3.29 -4.17
CA ALA A 37 -1.78 -3.17 -5.63
C ALA A 37 -0.38 -3.40 -6.24
N THR A 38 0.68 -2.95 -5.56
CA THR A 38 2.07 -3.21 -5.99
C THR A 38 2.46 -4.68 -5.80
N ALA A 39 2.00 -5.36 -4.74
CA ALA A 39 2.22 -6.81 -4.60
C ALA A 39 1.55 -7.60 -5.72
N GLU A 40 0.28 -7.29 -6.01
CA GLU A 40 -0.48 -7.94 -7.09
C GLU A 40 0.11 -7.64 -8.48
N ALA A 41 0.73 -6.48 -8.66
CA ALA A 41 1.49 -6.13 -9.86
C ALA A 41 2.86 -6.83 -9.95
N GLY A 42 3.27 -7.59 -8.93
CA GLY A 42 4.57 -8.26 -8.85
C GLY A 42 5.71 -7.39 -8.33
N ASP A 43 5.46 -6.11 -8.02
CA ASP A 43 6.43 -5.21 -7.41
C ASP A 43 6.45 -5.36 -5.89
N LEU A 44 7.05 -6.48 -5.44
CA LEU A 44 7.16 -6.81 -4.03
C LEU A 44 8.04 -5.81 -3.26
N ALA A 45 8.99 -5.16 -3.93
CA ALA A 45 9.87 -4.17 -3.31
C ALA A 45 9.08 -2.91 -2.92
N ARG A 46 8.29 -2.36 -3.84
CA ARG A 46 7.37 -1.25 -3.52
C ARG A 46 6.31 -1.67 -2.53
N SER A 47 5.78 -2.88 -2.64
CA SER A 47 4.79 -3.38 -1.68
C SER A 47 5.34 -3.35 -0.26
N ARG A 48 6.51 -3.96 -0.04
CA ARG A 48 7.15 -3.99 1.28
C ARG A 48 7.46 -2.58 1.79
N LYS A 49 7.90 -1.67 0.92
CA LYS A 49 8.15 -0.27 1.28
C LYS A 49 6.87 0.42 1.78
N ASN A 50 5.78 0.34 1.03
CA ASN A 50 4.52 1.00 1.38
C ASN A 50 3.89 0.40 2.64
N LEU A 51 3.91 -0.92 2.78
CA LEU A 51 3.39 -1.59 3.98
C LEU A 51 4.21 -1.24 5.23
N LYS A 52 5.53 -1.13 5.13
CA LYS A 52 6.38 -0.66 6.25
C LYS A 52 6.06 0.77 6.66
N ARG A 53 5.82 1.66 5.70
CA ARG A 53 5.39 3.03 5.98
C ARG A 53 4.09 3.07 6.78
N VAL A 54 3.13 2.17 6.54
CA VAL A 54 1.92 2.06 7.37
C VAL A 54 2.28 1.74 8.83
N LEU A 55 3.21 0.80 9.05
CA LEU A 55 3.65 0.43 10.41
C LEU A 55 4.39 1.56 11.13
N GLU A 56 5.20 2.31 10.40
CA GLU A 56 6.07 3.36 10.93
C GLU A 56 5.29 4.68 11.15
N GLU A 57 4.48 5.08 10.18
CA GLU A 57 3.73 6.35 10.21
C GLU A 57 2.38 6.23 10.92
N PHE A 58 1.75 5.05 10.91
CA PHE A 58 0.41 4.81 11.45
C PHE A 58 0.32 3.58 12.38
N PRO A 59 1.21 3.45 13.39
CA PRO A 59 1.34 2.23 14.18
C PRO A 59 0.05 1.79 14.90
N THR A 60 -0.84 2.72 15.23
CA THR A 60 -2.10 2.47 15.95
C THR A 60 -3.30 2.22 15.05
N SER A 61 -3.17 2.35 13.71
CA SER A 61 -4.30 2.13 12.80
C SER A 61 -4.58 0.64 12.57
N ASP A 62 -5.79 0.31 12.13
CA ASP A 62 -6.12 -1.08 11.79
C ASP A 62 -5.33 -1.56 10.56
N GLU A 63 -5.03 -0.66 9.63
CA GLU A 63 -4.18 -0.97 8.48
C GLU A 63 -2.76 -1.32 8.88
N SER A 64 -2.23 -0.81 10.00
CA SER A 64 -0.93 -1.25 10.52
C SER A 64 -0.97 -2.74 10.87
N LYS A 65 -2.02 -3.23 11.52
CA LYS A 65 -2.19 -4.66 11.81
C LYS A 65 -2.26 -5.48 10.51
N LEU A 66 -3.02 -5.01 9.53
CA LEU A 66 -3.16 -5.66 8.22
C LEU A 66 -1.83 -5.65 7.43
N ALA A 67 -1.11 -4.54 7.44
CA ALA A 67 0.17 -4.39 6.77
C ALA A 67 1.22 -5.32 7.36
N LYS A 68 1.23 -5.49 8.68
CA LYS A 68 2.10 -6.45 9.37
C LYS A 68 1.83 -7.88 8.93
N HIS A 69 0.55 -8.27 8.84
CA HIS A 69 0.17 -9.59 8.34
C HIS A 69 0.62 -9.78 6.89
N LYS A 70 0.35 -8.79 6.02
CA LYS A 70 0.72 -8.88 4.61
C LYS A 70 2.24 -8.97 4.41
N LEU A 71 3.02 -8.21 5.17
CA LEU A 71 4.49 -8.30 5.15
C LEU A 71 5.01 -9.69 5.55
N ALA A 72 4.31 -10.39 6.44
CA ALA A 72 4.65 -11.75 6.83
C ALA A 72 4.32 -12.78 5.73
N GLU A 73 3.26 -12.56 4.94
CA GLU A 73 2.93 -13.40 3.78
C GLU A 73 3.91 -13.21 2.62
N LEU A 74 4.42 -11.99 2.43
CA LEU A 74 5.33 -11.67 1.35
C LEU A 74 6.76 -12.19 1.58
N ARG A 75 7.05 -12.75 2.76
CA ARG A 75 8.40 -13.06 3.25
C ARG A 75 9.04 -14.22 2.51
#